data_AF-A0A644T7E3-F1
#
_entry.id   AF-A0A644T7E3-F1
#
_cell.length_a   1.000
_cell.length_b   1.000
_cell.length_c   1.000
_cell.angle_alpha   90.00
_cell.angle_beta   90.00
_cell.angle_gamma   90.00
#
_symmetry.space_group_name_H-M   'P 1'
#
loop_
_entity.id
_entity.type
_entity.pdbx_description
1 polymer ?
#
loop_
_entity_poly.entity_id
_entity_poly.type
_entity_poly.pdbx_seq_one_letter_code
_entity_poly.pdbx_strand_id
1 'polypeptide(L)'
;MKDKVSVAACSGMSNFGLICRAVASDLSESEEDIVSICITSTAADDKTTDLIKKYPIIALNGCSNECVNKILKKKDINVDKSINAMKFAKENNLNAGEVARLGEEGEKTTKELKKHILKKIKE
;
A
#
# COMPACT_ATOMS: atom_id res chain seq x y z
N MET A 1 10.81 -20.99 3.83
CA MET A 1 10.72 -19.57 3.43
C MET A 1 9.25 -19.23 3.44
N LYS A 2 8.83 -18.19 4.16
CA LYS A 2 7.51 -17.62 3.86
C LYS A 2 7.62 -16.99 2.48
N ASP A 3 6.61 -17.16 1.65
CA ASP A 3 6.61 -16.56 0.33
C ASP A 3 6.66 -15.03 0.48
N LYS A 4 7.67 -14.40 -0.10
CA LYS A 4 7.80 -12.93 -0.07
C LYS A 4 6.57 -12.30 -0.72
N VAL A 5 6.14 -11.15 -0.20
CA VAL A 5 5.00 -10.39 -0.71
C VAL A 5 5.44 -8.98 -1.06
N SER A 6 4.91 -8.46 -2.16
CA SER A 6 5.14 -7.07 -2.55
C SER A 6 3.95 -6.17 -2.18
N VAL A 7 4.23 -4.99 -1.65
CA VAL A 7 3.21 -3.97 -1.34
C VAL A 7 3.41 -2.76 -2.24
N ALA A 8 2.46 -2.51 -3.14
CA ALA A 8 2.42 -1.30 -3.95
C ALA A 8 1.46 -0.30 -3.31
N ALA A 9 1.96 0.86 -2.88
CA ALA A 9 1.16 1.82 -2.12
C ALA A 9 0.93 3.12 -2.86
N CYS A 10 -0.23 3.73 -2.58
CA CYS A 10 -0.56 5.07 -3.03
C CYS A 10 0.48 6.09 -2.53
N SER A 11 0.98 6.92 -3.44
CA SER A 11 1.94 7.99 -3.16
C SER A 11 1.32 9.39 -3.33
N GLY A 12 -0.01 9.46 -3.50
CA GLY A 12 -0.74 10.71 -3.76
C GLY A 12 -0.72 11.70 -2.59
N MET A 13 -1.23 12.91 -2.86
CA MET A 13 -1.27 14.03 -1.90
C MET A 13 -2.38 13.94 -0.85
N SER A 14 -3.27 12.94 -0.91
CA SER A 14 -4.28 12.80 0.15
C SER A 14 -3.64 12.35 1.46
N ASN A 15 -4.25 12.70 2.58
CA ASN A 15 -3.91 12.20 3.91
C ASN A 15 -3.86 10.65 3.96
N PHE A 16 -4.81 9.96 3.33
CA PHE A 16 -4.73 8.51 3.19
C PHE A 16 -3.61 8.03 2.25
N GLY A 17 -3.21 8.81 1.24
CA GLY A 17 -2.03 8.51 0.42
C GLY A 17 -0.74 8.60 1.24
N LEU A 18 -0.65 9.58 2.15
CA LEU A 18 0.44 9.68 3.12
C LEU A 18 0.49 8.45 4.03
N ILE A 19 -0.64 8.04 4.60
CA ILE A 19 -0.76 6.81 5.41
C ILE A 19 -0.32 5.57 4.63
N CYS A 20 -0.80 5.39 3.39
CA CYS A 20 -0.44 4.23 2.58
C CYS A 20 1.07 4.10 2.38
N ARG A 21 1.74 5.24 2.12
CA ARG A 21 3.19 5.29 1.95
C ARG A 21 3.94 4.93 3.23
N ALA A 22 3.53 5.48 4.37
CA ALA A 22 4.13 5.17 5.66
C ALA A 22 3.96 3.68 6.00
N VAL A 23 2.75 3.13 5.82
CA VAL A 23 2.46 1.71 6.00
C VAL A 23 3.39 0.83 5.16
N ALA A 24 3.56 1.14 3.86
CA ALA A 24 4.41 0.35 3.00
C ALA A 24 5.90 0.46 3.36
N SER A 25 6.39 1.65 3.71
CA SER A 25 7.77 1.85 4.17
C SER A 25 8.03 1.05 5.43
N ASP A 26 7.22 1.27 6.47
CA ASP A 26 7.33 0.59 7.76
C ASP A 26 7.34 -0.92 7.61
N LEU A 27 6.40 -1.49 6.83
CA LEU A 27 6.32 -2.93 6.63
C LEU A 27 7.57 -3.49 5.93
N SER A 28 8.08 -2.81 4.91
CA SER A 28 9.28 -3.27 4.20
C SER A 28 10.57 -3.09 5.01
N GLU A 29 10.58 -2.16 5.97
CA GLU A 29 11.70 -1.95 6.89
C GLU A 29 11.68 -2.92 8.08
N SER A 30 10.49 -3.32 8.54
CA SER A 30 10.34 -4.17 9.73
C SER A 30 10.19 -5.67 9.43
N GLU A 31 9.84 -6.06 8.19
CA GLU A 31 9.56 -7.45 7.83
C GLU A 31 10.38 -7.86 6.59
N GLU A 32 11.32 -8.80 6.75
CA GLU A 32 12.23 -9.25 5.68
C GLU A 32 11.50 -9.90 4.48
N ASP A 33 10.28 -10.40 4.70
CA ASP A 33 9.44 -11.04 3.70
C ASP A 33 8.56 -10.05 2.92
N ILE A 34 8.60 -8.75 3.24
CA ILE A 34 7.80 -7.72 2.58
C ILE A 34 8.70 -6.78 1.78
N VAL A 35 8.37 -6.58 0.51
CA VAL A 35 9.07 -5.62 -0.37
C VAL A 35 8.10 -4.51 -0.76
N SER A 36 8.50 -3.25 -0.62
CA SER A 36 7.71 -2.12 -1.10
C SER A 36 7.99 -1.84 -2.58
N ILE A 37 6.93 -1.59 -3.36
CA ILE A 37 7.02 -1.20 -4.78
C ILE A 37 6.80 0.31 -4.89
N CYS A 38 7.74 0.99 -5.55
CA CYS A 38 7.60 2.39 -5.93
C CYS A 38 6.61 2.54 -7.10
N ILE A 39 5.33 2.80 -6.78
CA ILE A 39 4.27 2.90 -7.78
C ILE A 39 4.49 4.02 -8.82
N THR A 40 5.18 5.10 -8.44
CA THR A 40 5.51 6.20 -9.36
C THR A 40 6.56 5.79 -10.37
N SER A 41 7.56 4.99 -9.95
CA SER A 41 8.52 4.39 -10.87
C SER A 41 7.81 3.44 -11.83
N THR A 42 6.94 2.57 -11.31
CA THR A 42 6.14 1.66 -12.15
C THR A 42 5.27 2.39 -13.17
N ALA A 43 4.73 3.56 -12.80
CA ALA A 43 3.97 4.37 -13.74
C ALA A 43 4.85 4.99 -14.83
N ALA A 44 6.06 5.44 -14.49
CA ALA A 44 6.97 6.14 -15.37
C ALA A 44 7.78 5.22 -16.31
N ASP A 45 8.08 3.99 -15.88
CA ASP A 45 8.98 3.07 -16.59
C ASP A 45 8.26 1.77 -17.00
N ASP A 46 8.59 1.27 -18.20
CA ASP A 46 8.08 0.01 -18.74
C ASP A 46 8.95 -1.19 -18.37
N LYS A 47 10.21 -0.99 -17.93
CA LYS A 47 11.16 -2.07 -17.60
C LYS A 47 11.06 -2.58 -16.15
N THR A 48 10.36 -1.86 -15.28
CA THR A 48 10.23 -2.25 -13.86
C THR A 48 9.26 -3.44 -13.65
N THR A 49 8.43 -3.76 -14.65
CA THR A 49 7.37 -4.79 -14.62
C THR A 49 7.88 -6.19 -14.29
N ASP A 50 8.99 -6.63 -14.89
CA ASP A 50 9.52 -7.99 -14.70
C ASP A 50 10.06 -8.22 -13.27
N LEU A 51 10.54 -7.17 -12.62
CA LEU A 51 10.98 -7.23 -11.23
C LEU A 51 9.79 -7.28 -10.27
N ILE A 52 8.69 -6.63 -10.63
CA ILE A 52 7.49 -6.51 -9.80
C ILE A 52 6.68 -7.82 -9.81
N LYS A 53 6.64 -8.55 -10.93
CA LYS A 53 5.87 -9.81 -11.08
C LYS A 53 6.42 -11.00 -10.30
N LYS A 54 7.51 -10.85 -9.53
CA LYS A 54 8.19 -11.95 -8.82
C LYS A 54 7.41 -12.50 -7.62
N TYR A 55 6.57 -11.68 -7.01
CA TYR A 55 5.92 -11.98 -5.74
C TYR A 55 4.44 -11.58 -5.80
N PRO A 56 3.55 -12.22 -5.02
CA PRO A 56 2.18 -11.76 -4.86
C PRO A 56 2.14 -10.28 -4.48
N ILE A 57 1.21 -9.54 -5.08
CA ILE A 57 1.11 -8.09 -4.93
C ILE A 57 -0.12 -7.71 -4.14
N ILE A 58 0.10 -6.94 -3.09
CA ILE A 58 -0.94 -6.22 -2.37
C ILE A 58 -0.94 -4.76 -2.83
N ALA A 59 -2.02 -4.34 -3.46
CA ALA A 59 -2.22 -2.93 -3.82
C ALA A 59 -2.91 -2.17 -2.68
N LEU A 60 -2.31 -1.07 -2.25
CA LEU A 60 -2.80 -0.23 -1.17
C LEU A 60 -3.23 1.15 -1.70
N ASN A 61 -4.54 1.35 -1.81
CA ASN A 61 -5.16 2.55 -2.38
C ASN A 61 -5.56 3.55 -1.28
N GLY A 62 -5.22 4.82 -1.46
CA GLY A 62 -5.56 5.87 -0.50
C GLY A 62 -6.97 6.46 -0.66
N CYS A 63 -7.62 6.28 -1.80
CA CYS A 63 -8.95 6.85 -2.04
C CYS A 63 -9.75 5.99 -3.02
N SER A 64 -10.99 6.37 -3.28
CA SER A 64 -11.91 5.69 -4.20
C SER A 64 -11.45 5.66 -5.65
N ASN A 65 -10.46 6.48 -6.05
CA ASN A 65 -9.95 6.46 -7.42
C ASN A 65 -9.08 5.25 -7.74
N GLU A 66 -8.56 4.57 -6.71
CA GLU A 66 -7.78 3.34 -6.83
C GLU A 66 -6.64 3.39 -7.86
N CYS A 67 -5.87 4.49 -7.84
CA CYS A 67 -4.82 4.73 -8.83
C CYS A 67 -3.79 3.59 -8.91
N VAL A 68 -3.46 2.94 -7.78
CA VAL A 68 -2.47 1.85 -7.73
C VAL A 68 -2.96 0.68 -8.58
N ASN A 69 -4.20 0.24 -8.40
CA ASN A 69 -4.81 -0.81 -9.21
C ASN A 69 -4.78 -0.45 -10.70
N LYS A 70 -5.15 0.80 -11.04
CA LYS A 70 -5.19 1.28 -12.42
C LYS A 70 -3.80 1.30 -13.05
N ILE A 71 -2.76 1.72 -12.32
CA ILE A 71 -1.37 1.73 -12.80
C ILE A 71 -0.88 0.31 -13.04
N LEU A 72 -1.04 -0.59 -12.06
CA LEU A 72 -0.62 -1.98 -12.19
C LEU A 72 -1.33 -2.70 -13.33
N LYS A 73 -2.66 -2.50 -13.47
CA LYS A 73 -3.43 -3.07 -14.57
C LYS A 73 -2.97 -2.57 -15.94
N LYS A 74 -2.65 -1.27 -16.08
CA LYS A 74 -2.11 -0.72 -17.34
C LYS A 74 -0.76 -1.33 -17.74
N LYS A 75 -0.02 -1.85 -16.77
CA LYS A 75 1.27 -2.51 -16.94
C LYS A 75 1.16 -4.03 -17.02
N ASP A 76 -0.06 -4.55 -17.15
CA ASP A 76 -0.35 -5.98 -17.21
C ASP A 76 0.20 -6.74 -15.99
N ILE A 77 0.09 -6.12 -14.81
CA ILE A 77 0.47 -6.69 -13.52
C ILE A 77 -0.81 -7.08 -12.77
N ASN A 78 -0.91 -8.36 -12.39
CA ASN A 78 -2.00 -8.86 -11.57
C ASN A 78 -1.82 -8.48 -10.10
N VAL A 79 -2.93 -8.15 -9.45
CA VAL A 79 -2.98 -7.81 -8.02
C VAL A 79 -3.72 -8.93 -7.29
N ASP A 80 -3.06 -9.55 -6.31
CA ASP A 80 -3.60 -10.64 -5.51
C ASP A 80 -4.61 -10.14 -4.47
N LYS A 81 -4.28 -9.03 -3.80
CA LYS A 81 -5.17 -8.40 -2.81
C LYS A 81 -5.17 -6.89 -3.00
N SER A 82 -6.34 -6.27 -2.95
CA SER A 82 -6.47 -4.82 -3.00
C SER A 82 -7.11 -4.30 -1.71
N ILE A 83 -6.49 -3.30 -1.10
CA ILE A 83 -6.92 -2.71 0.15
C ILE A 83 -7.10 -1.21 -0.07
N ASN A 84 -8.23 -0.67 0.38
CA ASN A 84 -8.53 0.75 0.33
C ASN A 84 -8.46 1.34 1.74
N ALA A 85 -7.45 2.17 2.01
CA ALA A 85 -7.19 2.75 3.33
C ALA A 85 -8.34 3.63 3.83
N MET A 86 -8.99 4.38 2.93
CA MET A 86 -10.15 5.22 3.26
C MET A 86 -11.34 4.36 3.69
N LYS A 87 -11.61 3.27 2.96
CA LYS A 87 -12.67 2.33 3.32
C LYS A 87 -12.37 1.63 4.64
N PHE A 88 -11.15 1.14 4.81
CA PHE A 88 -10.68 0.52 6.06
C PHE A 88 -10.87 1.45 7.26
N ALA A 89 -10.45 2.71 7.13
CA ALA A 89 -10.57 3.67 8.22
C ALA A 89 -12.04 3.95 8.57
N LYS A 90 -12.91 4.10 7.56
CA LYS A 90 -14.35 4.26 7.77
C LYS A 90 -14.97 3.08 8.51
N GLU A 91 -14.61 1.85 8.13
CA GLU A 91 -15.14 0.62 8.75
C GLU A 91 -14.64 0.42 10.20
N ASN A 92 -13.51 1.03 10.56
CA ASN A 92 -12.89 0.90 11.88
C ASN A 92 -13.00 2.18 12.73
N ASN A 93 -13.80 3.17 12.30
CA ASN A 93 -13.95 4.47 12.96
C ASN A 93 -12.60 5.18 13.22
N LEU A 94 -11.73 5.21 12.20
CA LEU A 94 -10.42 5.83 12.21
C LEU A 94 -10.38 7.05 11.27
N ASN A 95 -9.43 7.96 11.51
CA ASN A 95 -9.26 9.19 10.73
C ASN A 95 -7.86 9.30 10.12
N ALA A 96 -7.76 9.96 8.97
CA ALA A 96 -6.47 10.18 8.33
C ALA A 96 -5.68 11.37 8.89
N GLY A 97 -6.33 12.24 9.69
CA GLY A 97 -5.72 13.46 10.19
C GLY A 97 -5.32 14.42 9.07
N GLU A 98 -4.15 15.03 9.26
CA GLU A 98 -3.60 16.09 8.44
C GLU A 98 -3.10 15.58 7.08
N VAL A 99 -3.07 16.48 6.09
CA VAL A 99 -2.67 16.16 4.71
C VAL A 99 -1.15 16.22 4.49
N ALA A 100 -0.45 17.03 5.29
CA ALA A 100 0.96 17.34 5.05
C ALA A 100 1.93 16.41 5.82
N ARG A 101 1.54 15.98 7.03
CA ARG A 101 2.34 15.15 7.95
C ARG A 101 1.42 14.20 8.70
N LEU A 102 1.97 13.08 9.18
CA LEU A 102 1.24 12.18 10.06
C LEU A 102 1.15 12.84 11.45
N GLY A 103 -0.04 13.31 11.82
CA GLY A 103 -0.38 13.59 13.21
C GLY A 103 -0.85 12.33 13.95
N GLU A 104 -1.33 12.51 15.17
CA GLU A 104 -1.70 11.40 16.07
C GLU A 104 -2.77 10.47 15.46
N GLU A 105 -3.78 11.04 14.81
CA GLU A 105 -4.85 10.28 14.14
C GLU A 105 -4.32 9.49 12.95
N GLY A 106 -3.46 10.11 12.14
CA GLY A 106 -2.81 9.44 11.01
C GLY A 106 -1.93 8.28 11.46
N GLU A 107 -1.13 8.48 12.51
CA GLU A 107 -0.30 7.46 13.14
C GLU A 107 -1.12 6.27 13.68
N LYS A 108 -2.25 6.55 14.34
CA LYS A 108 -3.17 5.52 14.82
C LYS A 108 -3.71 4.69 13.66
N THR A 109 -4.13 5.34 12.58
CA THR A 109 -4.62 4.64 11.38
C THR A 109 -3.53 3.82 10.70
N THR A 110 -2.32 4.35 10.59
CA THR A 110 -1.14 3.63 10.07
C THR A 110 -0.90 2.35 10.86
N LYS A 111 -0.90 2.42 12.20
CA LYS A 111 -0.68 1.25 13.07
C LYS A 111 -1.73 0.16 12.87
N GLU A 112 -3.02 0.53 12.84
CA GLU A 112 -4.10 -0.45 12.66
C GLU A 112 -4.12 -1.04 11.24
N LEU A 113 -3.83 -0.22 10.22
CA LEU A 113 -3.76 -0.69 8.83
C LEU A 113 -2.59 -1.66 8.62
N LYS A 114 -1.43 -1.40 9.24
CA LYS A 114 -0.29 -2.35 9.24
C LYS A 114 -0.69 -3.71 9.81
N LYS A 115 -1.33 -3.74 10.99
CA LYS A 115 -1.80 -4.99 11.61
C LYS A 115 -2.76 -5.74 10.69
N HIS A 116 -3.69 -5.02 10.05
CA HIS A 116 -4.65 -5.60 9.11
C HIS A 116 -3.95 -6.25 7.90
N ILE A 117 -2.98 -5.56 7.30
CA ILE A 117 -2.20 -6.08 6.16
C ILE A 117 -1.39 -7.31 6.58
N LEU A 118 -0.68 -7.25 7.71
CA LEU A 118 0.11 -8.38 8.20
C LEU A 118 -0.75 -9.61 8.47
N LYS A 119 -1.95 -9.42 9.01
CA LYS A 119 -2.90 -10.52 9.19
C LYS A 119 -3.27 -11.13 7.83
N LYS A 120 -3.60 -10.30 6.84
CA LYS A 120 -3.92 -10.76 5.48
C LYS A 120 -2.74 -11.40 4.74
N ILE A 121 -1.49 -11.13 5.09
CA ILE A 121 -0.32 -11.78 4.51
C ILE A 121 -0.10 -13.17 5.12
N LYS A 122 -0.45 -13.35 6.41
CA LYS A 122 -0.26 -14.60 7.15
C LYS A 122 -1.43 -15.59 7.03
N GLU A 123 -2.56 -15.13 6.49
CA GLU A 123 -3.73 -15.94 6.08
C GLU A 123 -3.52 -16.57 4.70
#